data_AF-A0A958TIG5-F1
#
_entry.id   AF-A0A958TIG5-F1
#
_cell.length_a   1.000
_cell.length_b   1.000
_cell.length_c   1.000
_cell.angle_alpha   90.00
_cell.angle_beta   90.00
_cell.angle_gamma   90.00
#
_symmetry.space_group_name_H-M   'P 1'
#
loop_
_entity.id
_entity.type
_entity.pdbx_description
1 polymer ?
#
loop_
_entity_poly.entity_id
_entity_poly.type
_entity_poly.pdbx_seq_one_letter_code
_entity_poly.pdbx_strand_id
1 'polypeptide(L)'
;FKKAVNLGLTRDHYLAMAKLNLAGIAFSKRRPQEAKLLLNEAQKLDKRNMLGDQIKMMKDSMKKAQMPNQHYGGGHRQGRRR
;
A
#
# COMPACT_ATOMS: atom_id res chain seq x y z
N PHE A 1 19.43 -24.61 3.48
CA PHE A 1 19.17 -24.32 4.91
C PHE A 1 20.24 -23.44 5.55
N LYS A 2 21.52 -23.85 5.57
CA LYS A 2 22.61 -23.09 6.25
C LYS A 2 22.85 -21.64 5.75
N LYS A 3 22.67 -21.35 4.45
CA LYS A 3 22.80 -19.97 3.90
C LYS A 3 21.63 -19.03 4.27
N ALA A 4 20.41 -19.55 4.39
CA ALA A 4 19.23 -18.76 4.75
C ALA A 4 19.25 -18.34 6.24
N VAL A 5 19.83 -19.21 7.09
CA VAL A 5 20.08 -18.90 8.51
C VAL A 5 21.18 -17.83 8.65
N ASN A 6 22.28 -17.92 7.89
CA ASN A 6 23.38 -16.95 7.96
C ASN A 6 23.04 -15.54 7.43
N LEU A 7 22.12 -15.41 6.46
CA LEU A 7 21.70 -14.11 5.93
C LEU A 7 20.52 -13.49 6.69
N GLY A 8 19.98 -14.17 7.72
CA GLY A 8 18.78 -13.71 8.42
C GLY A 8 17.50 -13.71 7.55
N LEU A 9 17.54 -14.27 6.35
CA LEU A 9 16.43 -14.33 5.42
C LEU A 9 15.52 -15.50 5.80
N THR A 10 14.62 -15.22 6.73
CA THR A 10 13.56 -16.15 7.14
C THR A 10 12.54 -16.32 5.99
N ARG A 11 11.97 -17.51 5.85
CA ARG A 11 10.92 -17.81 4.85
C ARG A 11 9.77 -16.79 4.90
N ASP A 12 9.47 -16.31 6.10
CA ASP A 12 8.43 -15.31 6.38
C ASP A 12 8.66 -14.00 5.62
N HIS A 13 9.92 -13.58 5.47
CA HIS A 13 10.27 -12.36 4.74
C HIS A 13 9.95 -12.46 3.24
N TYR A 14 10.34 -13.55 2.60
CA TYR A 14 10.01 -13.78 1.18
C TYR A 14 8.51 -13.90 0.97
N LEU A 15 7.78 -14.52 1.91
CA LEU A 15 6.33 -14.61 1.86
C LEU A 15 5.68 -13.24 2.03
N ALA A 16 6.19 -12.39 2.93
CA ALA A 16 5.74 -11.01 3.10
C ALA A 16 5.94 -10.20 1.82
N MET A 17 7.10 -10.33 1.16
CA MET A 17 7.39 -9.65 -0.11
C MET A 17 6.46 -10.12 -1.24
N ALA A 18 6.19 -11.43 -1.33
CA ALA A 18 5.25 -11.96 -2.31
C ALA A 18 3.84 -11.39 -2.11
N LYS A 19 3.36 -11.34 -0.87
CA LYS A 19 2.04 -10.76 -0.54
C LYS A 19 1.98 -9.26 -0.80
N LEU A 20 3.06 -8.53 -0.52
CA LEU A 20 3.19 -7.11 -0.85
C LEU A 20 3.07 -6.87 -2.36
N ASN A 21 3.80 -7.63 -3.18
CA ASN A 21 3.71 -7.52 -4.63
C ASN A 21 2.31 -7.87 -5.16
N LEU A 22 1.68 -8.92 -4.61
CA LEU A 22 0.31 -9.29 -4.94
C LEU A 22 -0.70 -8.19 -4.57
N ALA A 23 -0.52 -7.53 -3.41
CA ALA A 23 -1.36 -6.42 -3.01
C ALA A 23 -1.25 -5.24 -3.98
N GLY A 24 -0.05 -4.94 -4.49
CA GLY A 24 0.17 -3.94 -5.54
C GLY A 24 -0.56 -4.29 -6.83
N ILE A 25 -0.49 -5.55 -7.28
CA ILE A 25 -1.20 -6.03 -8.47
C ILE A 25 -2.73 -5.97 -8.27
N ALA A 26 -3.23 -6.42 -7.12
CA ALA A 26 -4.66 -6.40 -6.79
C ALA A 26 -5.21 -4.96 -6.77
N PHE A 27 -4.43 -4.02 -6.22
CA PHE A 27 -4.78 -2.62 -6.21
C PHE A 27 -4.85 -2.02 -7.61
N SER A 28 -3.86 -2.29 -8.47
CA SER A 28 -3.86 -1.89 -9.89
C SER A 28 -5.04 -2.48 -10.67
N LYS A 29 -5.55 -3.65 -10.27
CA LYS A 29 -6.76 -4.30 -10.83
C LYS A 29 -8.08 -3.77 -10.25
N ARG A 30 -8.05 -2.62 -9.55
CA ARG A 30 -9.23 -2.03 -8.87
C ARG A 30 -9.87 -2.95 -7.83
N ARG A 31 -9.07 -3.77 -7.14
CA ARG A 31 -9.52 -4.64 -6.04
C ARG A 31 -8.97 -4.17 -4.69
N PRO A 32 -9.43 -3.02 -4.18
CA PRO A 32 -8.88 -2.43 -2.97
C PRO A 32 -9.10 -3.27 -1.70
N GLN A 33 -10.14 -4.11 -1.66
CA GLN A 33 -10.41 -4.98 -0.50
C GLN A 33 -9.40 -6.13 -0.43
N GLU A 34 -9.14 -6.81 -1.54
CA GLU A 34 -8.11 -7.85 -1.65
C GLU A 34 -6.72 -7.28 -1.34
N ALA A 35 -6.40 -6.10 -1.86
CA ALA A 35 -5.14 -5.41 -1.60
C ALA A 35 -4.94 -5.11 -0.10
N LYS A 36 -5.99 -4.66 0.61
CA LYS A 36 -5.95 -4.40 2.07
C LYS A 36 -5.71 -5.69 2.86
N LEU A 37 -6.36 -6.80 2.50
CA LEU A 37 -6.16 -8.11 3.14
C LEU A 37 -4.71 -8.58 2.99
N LEU A 38 -4.21 -8.60 1.74
CA LEU A 38 -2.84 -9.03 1.44
C LEU A 38 -1.78 -8.16 2.14
N LEU A 39 -2.03 -6.86 2.25
CA LEU A 39 -1.16 -5.93 2.99
C LEU A 39 -1.11 -6.21 4.49
N ASN A 40 -2.26 -6.49 5.10
CA ASN A 40 -2.32 -6.85 6.51
C ASN A 40 -1.59 -8.17 6.78
N GLU A 41 -1.71 -9.13 5.87
CA GLU A 41 -1.00 -10.40 5.97
C GLU A 41 0.52 -10.24 5.75
N ALA A 42 0.94 -9.40 4.80
CA ALA A 42 2.34 -9.07 4.60
C ALA A 42 2.95 -8.42 5.85
N GLN A 43 2.22 -7.49 6.48
CA GLN A 43 2.66 -6.82 7.71
C GLN A 43 2.81 -7.80 8.89
N LYS A 44 1.90 -8.77 9.02
CA LYS A 44 2.01 -9.79 10.08
C LYS A 44 3.21 -10.72 9.89
N LEU A 45 3.63 -10.95 8.65
CA LEU A 45 4.77 -11.81 8.31
C LEU A 45 6.11 -11.06 8.38
N ASP A 46 6.09 -9.73 8.27
CA ASP A 46 7.29 -8.88 8.40
C ASP A 46 7.73 -8.70 9.87
N LYS A 47 8.23 -9.78 10.48
CA LYS A 47 8.69 -9.82 11.88
C LYS A 47 9.92 -8.94 12.16
N ARG A 48 10.61 -8.47 11.12
CA ARG A 48 11.85 -7.69 11.24
C ARG A 48 11.69 -6.25 10.76
N ASN A 49 10.45 -5.84 10.46
CA ASN A 49 10.09 -4.51 9.98
C ASN A 49 10.94 -4.04 8.77
N MET A 50 11.40 -4.98 7.93
CA MET A 50 12.26 -4.67 6.78
C MET A 50 11.46 -4.21 5.56
N LEU A 51 10.15 -4.50 5.53
CA LEU A 51 9.22 -4.07 4.50
C LEU A 51 8.28 -2.96 5.01
N GLY A 52 8.46 -2.50 6.24
CA GLY A 52 7.60 -1.52 6.91
C GLY A 52 7.41 -0.24 6.10
N ASP A 53 8.49 0.32 5.54
CA ASP A 53 8.44 1.51 4.70
C ASP A 53 7.65 1.29 3.42
N GLN A 54 7.82 0.13 2.78
CA GLN A 54 7.13 -0.20 1.53
C GLN A 54 5.64 -0.49 1.77
N ILE A 55 5.30 -1.14 2.88
CA ILE A 55 3.93 -1.33 3.35
C ILE A 55 3.27 0.03 3.62
N LYS A 56 3.97 0.95 4.28
CA LYS A 56 3.48 2.30 4.57
C LYS A 56 3.23 3.09 3.30
N MET A 57 4.19 3.13 2.37
CA MET A 57 4.03 3.79 1.07
C MET A 57 2.86 3.24 0.27
N MET A 58 2.63 1.93 0.31
CA MET A 58 1.51 1.32 -0.39
C MET A 58 0.18 1.66 0.28
N LYS A 59 0.10 1.64 1.61
CA LYS A 59 -1.10 2.08 2.36
C LYS A 59 -1.46 3.54 2.06
N ASP A 60 -0.47 4.42 2.03
CA ASP A 60 -0.67 5.84 1.72
C ASP A 60 -1.16 6.04 0.28
N SER A 61 -0.57 5.32 -0.67
CA SER A 61 -1.00 5.32 -2.07
C SER A 61 -2.45 4.84 -2.22
N MET A 62 -2.83 3.76 -1.53
CA MET A 62 -4.21 3.27 -1.53
C MET A 62 -5.19 4.26 -0.90
N LYS A 63 -4.80 4.92 0.20
CA LYS A 63 -5.63 5.93 0.87
C LYS A 63 -5.86 7.14 -0.04
N LYS A 64 -4.81 7.63 -0.70
CA LYS A 64 -4.91 8.74 -1.66
C LYS A 64 -5.79 8.39 -2.87
N ALA A 65 -5.68 7.18 -3.40
CA ALA A 65 -6.52 6.76 -4.53
C ALA A 65 -7.99 6.52 -4.15
N GLN A 66 -8.27 6.20 -2.88
CA GLN A 66 -9.64 6.08 -2.36
C GLN A 66 -10.26 7.43 -2.04
N MET A 67 -9.45 8.47 -1.81
CA MET A 67 -9.98 9.81 -1.64
C MET A 67 -10.58 10.26 -2.97
N PRO A 68 -11.86 10.65 -3.00
CA PRO A 68 -12.39 11.33 -4.17
C PRO A 68 -11.53 12.56 -4.41
N ASN A 69 -11.10 12.76 -5.65
CA ASN A 69 -10.34 13.94 -6.03
C ASN A 69 -11.27 15.15 -5.86
N GLN A 70 -11.32 15.71 -4.65
CA GLN A 70 -12.06 16.93 -4.35
C GLN A 70 -11.30 18.08 -5.00
N HIS A 71 -11.50 18.23 -6.31
CA HIS A 71 -11.31 19.51 -6.96
C HIS A 71 -12.26 20.48 -6.26
N TYR A 72 -11.72 21.36 -5.41
CA TYR A 72 -12.38 22.57 -4.98
C TYR A 72 -12.61 23.44 -6.22
N GLY A 73 -13.66 23.11 -6.98
CA GLY A 73 -14.10 23.81 -8.17
C GLY A 73 -15.49 24.36 -7.94
N GLY A 74 -15.58 25.64 -7.59
CA GLY A 74 -16.85 26.36 -7.60
C GLY A 74 -16.92 27.46 -6.55
N GLY A 75 -16.48 28.67 -6.90
CA GLY A 75 -16.69 29.81 -6.00
C GLY A 75 -16.10 31.16 -6.36
N HIS A 76 -15.63 31.42 -7.60
CA HIS A 76 -15.23 32.77 -8.03
C HIS A 76 -15.88 33.17 -9.36
N ARG A 77 -17.16 32.84 -9.52
CA ARG A 77 -18.03 33.57 -10.46
C ARG A 77 -18.94 34.47 -9.65
N GLN A 78 -18.97 35.73 -10.10
CA GLN A 78 -20.00 36.74 -9.83
C GLN A 78 -19.69 37.77 -8.75
N GLY A 79 -18.91 38.78 -9.18
CA GLY A 79 -18.79 40.08 -8.52
C GLY A 79 -18.69 41.23 -9.51
N ARG A 80 -19.30 41.13 -10.70
CA ARG A 80 -19.54 42.26 -11.60
C ARG A 80 -20.89 42.88 -11.22
N ARG A 81 -20.88 43.83 -10.28
CA ARG A 81 -21.97 44.79 -10.02
C ARG A 81 -21.29 46.16 -9.96
N ARG A 82 -21.36 46.85 -11.10
CA ARG A 82 -22.12 48.09 -11.31
C ARG A 82 -21.43 49.28 -10.67
#